data_AF-A0A0Q8CEM1-F1
#
_entry.id   AF-A0A0Q8CEM1-F1
#
_cell.length_a   1.000
_cell.length_b   1.000
_cell.length_c   1.000
_cell.angle_alpha   90.00
_cell.angle_beta   90.00
_cell.angle_gamma   90.00
#
_symmetry.space_group_name_H-M   'P 1'
#
loop_
_entity.id
_entity.type
_entity.pdbx_description
1 polymer ?
#
loop_
_entity_poly.entity_id
_entity_poly.type
_entity_poly.pdbx_seq_one_letter_code
_entity_poly.pdbx_strand_id
1 'polypeptide(L)'
;MLIEFDLNHNNAQALLRHCTEHKPNSEDFRENARLREALETLAEAINDAMSPSKDGPESSETIDPRLLDAAMAIFGDKKSAVDWLSQPLRALGAKRPRDAHIDDALTLLARIEHGFGA
;
A
#
# COMPACT_ATOMS: atom_id res chain seq x y z
N MET A 1 19.61 2.11 -12.97
CA MET A 1 20.36 1.74 -11.75
C MET A 1 19.42 2.00 -10.59
N LEU A 2 18.94 0.97 -9.90
CA LEU A 2 18.15 1.12 -8.69
C LEU A 2 19.13 1.03 -7.51
N ILE A 3 19.15 2.05 -6.66
CA ILE A 3 19.93 2.00 -5.41
C ILE A 3 18.92 1.66 -4.32
N GLU A 4 19.09 0.51 -3.68
CA GLU A 4 18.28 0.10 -2.53
C GLU A 4 18.92 0.66 -1.26
N PHE A 5 18.14 1.40 -0.48
CA PHE A 5 18.56 2.02 0.76
C PHE A 5 17.91 1.27 1.94
N ASP A 6 18.69 0.50 2.68
CA ASP A 6 18.27 -0.09 3.96
C ASP A 6 18.35 0.98 5.06
N LEU A 7 17.29 1.79 5.18
CA LEU A 7 17.20 2.87 6.16
C LEU A 7 16.12 2.54 7.19
N ASN A 8 16.46 2.66 8.47
CA ASN A 8 15.44 2.67 9.53
C ASN A 8 14.60 3.97 9.45
N HIS A 9 13.42 3.98 10.09
CA HIS A 9 12.49 5.11 10.06
C HIS A 9 13.10 6.45 10.51
N ASN A 10 13.97 6.45 11.52
CA ASN A 10 14.63 7.67 12.00
C ASN A 10 15.63 8.21 10.97
N ASN A 11 16.43 7.33 10.37
CA ASN A 11 17.41 7.67 9.35
C ASN A 11 16.71 8.15 8.07
N ALA A 12 15.62 7.51 7.67
CA ALA A 12 14.81 7.91 6.53
C ALA A 12 14.20 9.31 6.74
N GLN A 13 13.67 9.60 7.94
CA GLN A 13 13.20 10.95 8.29
C GLN A 13 14.32 11.99 8.31
N ALA A 14 15.48 11.66 8.87
CA ALA A 14 16.62 12.56 8.90
C ALA A 14 17.12 12.90 7.49
N LEU A 15 17.16 11.90 6.59
CA LEU A 15 17.53 12.08 5.19
C LEU A 15 16.49 12.89 4.43
N LEU A 16 15.19 12.62 4.63
CA LEU A 16 14.10 13.40 4.03
C LEU A 16 14.18 14.88 4.41
N ARG A 17 14.44 15.16 5.69
CA ARG A 17 14.66 16.53 6.17
C ARG A 17 15.87 17.16 5.49
N HIS A 18 16.97 16.43 5.35
CA HIS A 18 18.15 16.94 4.65
C HIS A 18 17.85 17.28 3.18
N CYS A 19 17.12 16.41 2.47
CA CYS A 19 16.75 16.63 1.08
C CYS A 19 15.87 17.88 0.88
N THR A 20 15.07 18.24 1.88
CA THR A 20 14.18 19.41 1.80
C THR A 20 14.82 20.71 2.27
N GLU A 21 15.73 20.66 3.25
CA GLU A 21 16.40 21.85 3.79
C GLU A 21 17.68 22.20 3.02
N HIS A 22 18.33 21.23 2.35
CA HIS A 22 19.57 21.47 1.65
C HIS A 22 19.37 22.33 0.40
N LYS A 23 20.03 23.49 0.38
CA LYS A 23 20.11 24.35 -0.81
C LYS A 23 21.44 24.13 -1.50
N PRO A 24 21.47 23.57 -2.72
CA PRO A 24 22.71 23.48 -3.48
C PRO A 24 23.20 24.90 -3.79
N ASN A 25 24.47 25.16 -3.47
CA ASN A 25 25.11 26.47 -3.61
C ASN A 25 26.45 26.34 -4.37
N SER A 26 26.42 25.65 -5.51
CA SER A 26 27.52 25.67 -6.48
C SER A 26 27.49 26.94 -7.32
N GLU A 27 28.64 27.35 -7.85
CA GLU A 27 28.73 28.48 -8.78
C GLU A 27 28.07 28.19 -10.14
N ASP A 28 27.79 26.91 -10.44
CA ASP A 28 27.08 26.46 -11.63
C ASP A 28 25.56 26.32 -11.38
N PHE A 29 24.77 27.20 -12.00
CA PHE A 29 23.31 27.19 -11.90
C PHE A 29 22.67 25.89 -12.44
N ARG A 30 23.24 25.28 -13.49
CA ARG A 30 22.70 24.05 -14.08
C ARG A 30 22.95 22.86 -13.15
N GLU A 31 24.10 22.84 -12.50
CA GLU A 31 24.40 21.86 -11.46
C GLU A 31 23.43 22.00 -10.28
N ASN A 32 23.20 23.22 -9.80
CA ASN A 32 22.22 23.48 -8.73
C ASN A 32 20.81 23.01 -9.11
N ALA A 33 20.38 23.24 -10.36
CA ALA A 33 19.07 22.79 -10.84
C ALA A 33 18.98 21.25 -10.84
N ARG A 34 19.99 20.57 -11.38
CA ARG A 34 20.04 19.10 -11.42
C ARG A 34 20.08 18.48 -10.02
N LEU A 35 20.87 19.06 -9.12
CA LEU A 35 20.97 18.62 -7.72
C LEU A 35 19.63 18.78 -7.02
N ARG A 36 18.95 19.91 -7.23
CA ARG A 36 17.62 20.14 -6.66
C ARG A 36 16.62 19.11 -7.17
N GLU A 37 16.55 18.87 -8.48
CA GLU A 37 15.65 17.86 -9.06
C GLU A 37 15.94 16.45 -8.52
N ALA A 38 17.23 16.10 -8.35
CA ALA A 38 17.63 14.83 -7.77
C ALA A 38 17.21 14.70 -6.29
N LEU A 39 17.34 15.77 -5.50
CA LEU A 39 16.92 15.80 -4.10
C LEU A 39 15.40 15.73 -3.96
N GLU A 40 14.65 16.41 -4.83
CA GLU A 40 13.19 16.32 -4.88
C GLU A 40 12.72 14.90 -5.20
N THR A 41 13.33 14.27 -6.21
CA THR A 41 13.03 12.87 -6.58
C THR A 41 13.34 11.90 -5.44
N LEU A 42 14.47 12.10 -4.74
CA LEU A 42 14.85 11.27 -3.60
C LEU A 42 13.89 11.46 -2.41
N ALA A 43 13.47 12.70 -2.13
CA ALA A 43 12.50 12.99 -1.08
C ALA A 43 11.15 12.32 -1.35
N GLU A 44 10.67 12.36 -2.60
CA GLU A 44 9.42 11.69 -2.99
C GLU A 44 9.50 10.17 -2.80
N ALA A 45 10.57 9.53 -3.28
CA ALA A 45 10.78 8.09 -3.11
C ALA A 45 10.87 7.67 -1.63
N ILE A 46 11.56 8.46 -0.80
CA ILE A 46 11.66 8.21 0.64
C ILE A 46 10.29 8.37 1.31
N ASN A 47 9.50 9.37 0.92
CA ASN A 47 8.16 9.60 1.47
C ASN A 47 7.17 8.51 1.03
N ASP A 48 7.28 8.00 -0.19
CA ASP A 48 6.47 6.87 -0.69
C ASP A 48 6.80 5.57 0.07
N ALA A 49 8.09 5.32 0.35
CA ALA A 49 8.54 4.18 1.13
C ALA A 49 8.20 4.28 2.64
N MET A 50 8.20 5.49 3.21
CA MET A 50 7.84 5.72 4.62
C MET A 50 6.33 5.83 4.83
N SER A 51 5.59 6.27 3.82
CA SER A 51 4.15 6.12 3.81
C SER A 51 3.86 4.62 3.81
N PRO A 52 3.00 4.09 4.69
CA PRO A 52 2.55 2.71 4.55
C PRO A 52 1.83 2.61 3.20
N SER A 53 2.56 2.19 2.17
CA SER A 53 2.15 2.28 0.79
C SER A 53 0.89 1.45 0.62
N LYS A 54 -0.14 2.07 0.04
CA LYS A 54 -1.42 1.48 -0.30
C LYS A 54 -1.35 0.49 -1.49
N ASP A 55 -0.20 -0.11 -1.76
CA ASP A 55 -0.05 -1.11 -2.82
C ASP A 55 1.17 -2.00 -2.52
N GLY A 56 0.94 -3.25 -2.08
CA GLY A 56 1.99 -4.22 -1.78
C GLY A 56 1.54 -5.37 -0.84
N PRO A 57 1.60 -6.65 -1.25
CA PRO A 57 0.76 -7.73 -0.73
C PRO A 57 1.41 -8.49 0.45
N GLU A 58 1.49 -7.91 1.63
CA GLU A 58 2.20 -8.53 2.76
C GLU A 58 1.29 -8.74 3.99
N SER A 59 0.15 -9.41 3.80
CA SER A 59 -0.67 -9.95 4.90
C SER A 59 -0.96 -11.44 4.68
N SER A 60 0.09 -12.23 4.52
CA SER A 60 -0.02 -13.68 4.28
C SER A 60 -0.47 -14.50 5.50
N GLU A 61 -0.76 -13.92 6.67
CA GLU A 61 -1.10 -14.73 7.86
C GLU A 61 -2.30 -14.24 8.69
N THR A 62 -2.84 -13.05 8.44
CA THR A 62 -3.96 -12.52 9.24
C THR A 62 -4.98 -11.88 8.33
N ILE A 63 -6.13 -12.56 8.16
CA ILE A 63 -7.32 -11.97 7.53
C ILE A 63 -7.60 -10.66 8.26
N ASP A 64 -7.69 -9.56 7.51
CA ASP A 64 -7.98 -8.25 8.10
C ASP A 64 -9.29 -8.33 8.90
N PRO A 65 -9.31 -7.88 10.18
CA PRO A 65 -10.49 -8.01 11.03
C PRO A 65 -11.71 -7.26 10.47
N ARG A 66 -11.52 -6.17 9.72
CA ARG A 66 -12.61 -5.42 9.09
C ARG A 66 -13.22 -6.20 7.93
N LEU A 67 -12.37 -6.91 7.17
CA LEU A 67 -12.82 -7.76 6.08
C LEU A 67 -13.58 -8.99 6.61
N LEU A 68 -13.11 -9.57 7.72
CA LEU A 68 -13.80 -10.67 8.39
C LEU A 68 -15.16 -10.22 8.94
N ASP A 69 -15.23 -9.05 9.58
CA ASP A 69 -16.46 -8.49 10.14
C ASP A 69 -17.52 -8.24 9.04
N ALA A 70 -17.12 -7.62 7.92
CA ALA A 70 -18.00 -7.41 6.78
C ALA A 70 -18.49 -8.73 6.17
N ALA A 71 -17.61 -9.72 6.04
CA ALA A 71 -18.00 -11.04 5.56
C ALA A 71 -18.95 -11.75 6.56
N MET A 72 -18.71 -11.61 7.86
CA MET A 72 -19.60 -12.15 8.90
C MET A 72 -20.97 -11.45 8.91
N ALA A 73 -21.04 -10.16 8.58
CA ALA A 73 -22.32 -9.44 8.46
C ALA A 73 -23.21 -10.02 7.33
N ILE A 74 -22.60 -10.48 6.24
CA ILE A 74 -23.33 -11.06 5.09
C ILE A 74 -23.60 -12.55 5.28
N PHE A 75 -22.59 -13.33 5.68
CA PHE A 75 -22.68 -14.78 5.78
C PHE A 75 -23.18 -15.28 7.14
N GLY A 76 -23.26 -14.40 8.16
CA GLY A 76 -23.79 -14.67 9.50
C GLY A 76 -22.89 -15.52 10.41
N ASP A 77 -21.88 -16.21 9.86
CA ASP A 77 -20.99 -17.09 10.61
C ASP A 77 -19.53 -16.92 10.20
N LYS A 78 -18.63 -17.05 11.18
CA LYS A 78 -17.18 -16.92 10.99
C LYS A 78 -16.62 -17.98 10.05
N LYS A 79 -17.11 -19.21 10.10
CA LYS A 79 -16.63 -20.31 9.25
C LYS A 79 -16.97 -20.05 7.79
N SER A 80 -18.20 -19.66 7.51
CA SER A 80 -18.65 -19.30 6.16
C SER A 80 -17.90 -18.09 5.60
N ALA A 81 -17.69 -17.06 6.44
CA ALA A 81 -16.90 -15.89 6.07
C ALA A 81 -15.46 -16.26 5.71
N VAL A 82 -14.77 -17.05 6.56
CA VAL A 82 -13.39 -17.49 6.30
C VAL A 82 -13.29 -18.39 5.08
N ASP A 83 -14.26 -19.31 4.89
CA ASP A 83 -14.32 -20.20 3.73
C ASP A 83 -14.42 -19.38 2.43
N TRP A 84 -15.35 -18.42 2.38
CA TRP A 84 -15.50 -17.50 1.25
C TRP A 84 -14.23 -16.68 1.00
N LEU A 85 -13.60 -16.14 2.05
CA LEU A 85 -12.32 -15.41 1.95
C LEU A 85 -11.15 -16.31 1.54
N SER A 86 -11.26 -17.64 1.67
CA SER A 86 -10.28 -18.63 1.19
C SER A 86 -10.48 -18.97 -0.27
N GLN A 87 -11.68 -18.78 -0.79
CA GLN A 87 -12.06 -19.30 -2.10
C GLN A 87 -11.64 -18.30 -3.19
N PRO A 88 -10.96 -18.75 -4.25
CA PRO A 88 -10.60 -17.86 -5.35
C PRO A 88 -11.85 -17.40 -6.09
N LEU A 89 -12.03 -16.07 -6.19
CA LEU A 89 -13.19 -15.47 -6.85
C LEU A 89 -12.81 -14.90 -8.20
N ARG A 90 -13.65 -15.16 -9.21
CA ARG A 90 -13.47 -14.59 -10.55
C ARG A 90 -13.62 -13.07 -10.56
N ALA A 91 -14.46 -12.52 -9.69
CA ALA A 91 -14.64 -11.08 -9.51
C ALA A 91 -13.34 -10.36 -9.10
N LEU A 92 -12.41 -11.06 -8.44
CA LEU A 92 -11.08 -10.56 -8.06
C LEU A 92 -9.96 -11.03 -9.00
N GLY A 93 -10.31 -11.47 -10.22
CA GLY A 93 -9.32 -11.99 -11.18
C GLY A 93 -8.72 -13.34 -10.76
N ALA A 94 -9.53 -14.21 -10.16
CA ALA A 94 -9.12 -15.51 -9.61
C ALA A 94 -8.18 -15.45 -8.39
N LYS A 95 -8.09 -14.28 -7.73
CA LYS A 95 -7.43 -14.13 -6.43
C LYS A 95 -8.39 -14.47 -5.29
N ARG A 96 -7.83 -14.86 -4.15
CA ARG A 96 -8.61 -15.04 -2.92
C ARG A 96 -8.87 -13.66 -2.31
N PRO A 97 -10.06 -13.39 -1.75
CA PRO A 97 -10.34 -12.12 -1.07
C PRO A 97 -9.35 -11.76 0.02
N ARG A 98 -8.79 -12.75 0.73
CA ARG A 98 -7.74 -12.54 1.74
C ARG A 98 -6.40 -12.04 1.16
N ASP A 99 -6.10 -12.40 -0.09
CA ASP A 99 -4.87 -12.07 -0.80
C ASP A 99 -5.06 -10.86 -1.73
N ALA A 100 -6.30 -10.35 -1.82
CA ALA A 100 -6.67 -9.20 -2.61
C ALA A 100 -6.63 -7.91 -1.77
N HIS A 101 -6.67 -6.77 -2.44
CA HIS A 101 -6.71 -5.49 -1.76
C HIS A 101 -8.02 -5.35 -0.96
N ILE A 102 -7.93 -4.84 0.27
CA ILE A 102 -9.06 -4.79 1.21
C ILE A 102 -10.25 -3.98 0.64
N ASP A 103 -9.96 -2.91 -0.10
CA ASP A 103 -10.98 -2.03 -0.68
C ASP A 103 -11.79 -2.75 -1.78
N ASP A 104 -11.12 -3.55 -2.61
CA ASP A 104 -11.77 -4.36 -3.65
C ASP A 104 -12.64 -5.47 -3.02
N ALA A 105 -12.13 -6.13 -1.98
CA ALA A 105 -12.85 -7.18 -1.28
C ALA A 105 -14.09 -6.65 -0.55
N LEU A 106 -14.00 -5.48 0.08
CA LEU A 106 -15.15 -4.80 0.72
C LEU A 106 -16.18 -4.34 -0.31
N THR A 107 -15.74 -3.80 -1.45
CA THR A 107 -16.64 -3.40 -2.54
C THR A 107 -17.43 -4.59 -3.07
N LEU A 108 -16.81 -5.78 -3.17
CA LEU A 108 -17.52 -7.00 -3.55
C LEU A 108 -18.50 -7.47 -2.49
N LEU A 109 -18.15 -7.40 -1.21
CA LEU A 109 -19.08 -7.72 -0.13
C LEU A 109 -20.29 -6.79 -0.16
N ALA A 110 -20.09 -5.47 -0.26
CA ALA A 110 -21.18 -4.51 -0.42
C ALA A 110 -22.07 -4.84 -1.63
N ARG A 111 -21.47 -5.24 -2.75
CA ARG A 111 -22.21 -5.66 -3.94
C ARG A 111 -23.06 -6.92 -3.70
N ILE A 112 -22.53 -7.89 -2.96
CA ILE A 112 -23.25 -9.12 -2.57
C ILE A 112 -24.39 -8.79 -1.60
N GLU A 113 -24.17 -7.90 -0.62
CA GLU A 113 -25.19 -7.42 0.32
C GLU A 113 -26.36 -6.76 -0.43
N HIS A 114 -26.06 -5.97 -1.46
CA HIS A 114 -27.05 -5.33 -2.31
C HIS A 114 -27.68 -6.25 -3.38
N GLY A 115 -27.39 -7.56 -3.34
CA GLY A 115 -28.05 -8.56 -4.20
C GLY A 115 -27.48 -8.66 -5.63
N PHE A 116 -26.33 -8.05 -5.90
CA PHE A 116 -25.63 -8.23 -7.17
C PHE A 116 -24.66 -9.40 -7.05
N GLY A 117 -24.99 -10.51 -7.70
CA GLY A 117 -24.21 -11.76 -7.68
C GLY A 117 -22.73 -11.58 -8.01
N ALA A 118 -21.91 -12.38 -7.32
CA ALA A 118 -20.45 -12.50 -7.45
C ALA A 118 -20.00 -13.10 -8.79
#